data_AF-A0A7S3DUX7-F1
#
_entry.id   AF-A0A7S3DUX7-F1
#
_cell.length_a   1.000
_cell.length_b   1.000
_cell.length_c   1.000
_cell.angle_alpha   90.00
_cell.angle_beta   90.00
_cell.angle_gamma   90.00
#
_symmetry.space_group_name_H-M   'P 1'
#
loop_
_entity.id
_entity.type
_entity.pdbx_description
1 polymer ?
#
loop_
_entity_poly.entity_id
_entity_poly.type
_entity_poly.pdbx_seq_one_letter_code
_entity_poly.pdbx_strand_id
1 'polypeptide(L)'
;IRPIVFSVKFKTRFFQLLDKSISRNDLLPAHIVAAFCKRLLQCCLQGAPPAGILLALVLVSNWCRQHSEIMCLLHRGTSGTSNNKIDDKFNPITDDPSQANALQSSLWELSALKNHYYPAVATLAISVGTPEEAKLPLHSLEDYLQLSYKTLLEQERKRQFKKTSKKSNSGKKSISSSTPLTFHAPKEGLFDSSNDVFGSILDLPHKKQRLD
;
A
#
# COMPACT_ATOMS: atom_id res chain seq x y z
N ILE A 1 14.28 -4.83 9.56
CA ILE A 1 12.99 -5.49 9.22
C ILE A 1 13.12 -6.12 7.84
N ARG A 2 12.63 -7.35 7.65
CA ARG A 2 12.64 -8.10 6.37
C ARG A 2 11.20 -8.35 5.91
N PRO A 3 10.92 -8.48 4.59
CA PRO A 3 9.56 -8.66 4.08
C PRO A 3 8.87 -9.93 4.57
N ILE A 4 9.64 -10.98 4.87
CA ILE A 4 9.11 -12.25 5.39
C ILE A 4 8.30 -12.11 6.68
N VAL A 5 8.59 -11.09 7.50
CA VAL A 5 7.95 -10.85 8.80
C VAL A 5 6.43 -10.73 8.68
N PHE A 6 5.92 -10.21 7.56
CA PHE A 6 4.48 -10.08 7.34
C PHE A 6 3.75 -11.41 7.11
N SER A 7 4.49 -12.46 6.71
CA SER A 7 3.94 -13.78 6.37
C SER A 7 4.16 -14.81 7.49
N VAL A 8 4.90 -14.47 8.55
CA VAL A 8 5.19 -15.38 9.66
C VAL A 8 3.97 -15.53 10.59
N LYS A 9 3.78 -16.74 11.14
CA LYS A 9 2.67 -17.07 12.07
C LYS A 9 2.61 -16.13 13.29
N PHE A 10 3.77 -15.77 13.83
CA PHE A 10 3.89 -14.93 15.03
C PHE A 10 4.03 -13.43 14.75
N LYS A 11 3.54 -12.96 13.59
CA LYS A 11 3.58 -11.52 13.22
C LYS A 11 2.94 -10.62 14.28
N THR A 12 1.88 -11.08 14.95
CA THR A 12 1.15 -10.28 15.95
C THR A 12 2.04 -9.85 17.11
N ARG A 13 2.72 -10.82 17.74
CA ARG A 13 3.63 -10.57 18.86
C ARG A 13 4.80 -9.68 18.44
N PHE A 14 5.33 -9.88 17.23
CA PHE A 14 6.41 -9.04 16.69
C PHE A 14 5.98 -7.57 16.57
N PHE A 15 4.85 -7.30 15.92
CA PHE A 15 4.39 -5.91 15.73
C PHE A 15 3.93 -5.25 17.03
N GLN A 16 3.37 -6.01 17.99
CA GLN A 16 3.09 -5.50 19.34
C GLN A 16 4.36 -5.08 20.08
N LEU A 17 5.43 -5.87 19.98
CA LEU A 17 6.72 -5.52 20.60
C LEU A 17 7.39 -4.36 19.87
N LEU A 18 7.30 -4.33 18.54
CA LEU A 18 7.84 -3.25 17.73
C LEU A 18 7.20 -1.91 18.09
N ASP A 19 5.87 -1.87 18.16
CA ASP A 19 5.15 -0.68 18.59
C ASP A 19 5.58 -0.24 19.99
N LYS A 20 5.59 -1.17 20.96
CA LYS A 20 6.04 -0.85 22.33
C LYS A 20 7.48 -0.33 22.38
N SER A 21 8.38 -0.83 21.54
CA SER A 21 9.78 -0.41 21.54
C SER A 21 10.01 1.00 21.03
N ILE A 22 9.17 1.47 20.10
CA ILE A 22 9.27 2.80 19.50
C ILE A 22 8.38 3.79 20.26
N SER A 23 7.11 3.44 20.47
CA SER A 23 6.11 4.30 21.12
C SER A 23 6.37 4.58 22.60
N ARG A 24 7.16 3.76 23.31
CA ARG A 24 7.49 3.97 24.73
C ARG A 24 8.79 4.76 24.93
N ASN A 25 9.62 4.88 23.91
CA ASN A 25 10.95 5.46 24.04
C ASN A 25 11.01 6.87 23.43
N ASP A 26 10.66 7.87 24.24
CA ASP A 26 10.68 9.28 23.82
C ASP A 26 12.10 9.80 23.52
N LEU A 27 13.14 9.11 24.02
CA LEU A 27 14.55 9.48 23.82
C LEU A 27 15.13 8.95 22.50
N LEU A 28 14.33 8.28 21.67
CA LEU A 28 14.81 7.71 20.43
C LEU A 28 15.05 8.81 19.39
N PRO A 29 16.25 8.90 18.80
CA PRO A 29 16.54 9.89 17.77
C PRO A 29 15.61 9.76 16.55
N ALA A 30 15.12 10.89 16.05
CA ALA A 30 14.17 10.93 14.91
C ALA A 30 14.68 10.20 13.66
N HIS A 31 16.00 10.21 13.42
CA HIS A 31 16.59 9.53 12.27
C HIS A 31 16.46 8.00 12.32
N ILE A 32 16.46 7.41 13.51
CA ILE A 32 16.28 5.97 13.70
C ILE A 32 14.84 5.59 13.38
N VAL A 33 13.88 6.35 13.94
CA VAL A 33 12.46 6.11 13.68
C VAL A 33 12.14 6.29 12.19
N ALA A 34 12.69 7.32 11.55
CA ALA A 34 12.58 7.53 10.12
C ALA A 34 13.09 6.32 9.31
N ALA A 35 14.22 5.73 9.70
CA ALA A 35 14.76 4.53 9.05
C ALA A 35 13.82 3.32 9.22
N PHE A 36 13.22 3.15 10.41
CA PHE A 36 12.21 2.12 10.64
C PHE A 36 10.95 2.34 9.80
N CYS A 37 10.41 3.56 9.76
CA CYS A 37 9.25 3.90 8.91
C CYS A 37 9.50 3.56 7.45
N LYS A 38 10.64 4.02 6.91
CA LYS A 38 10.97 3.83 5.50
C LYS A 38 11.22 2.35 5.18
N ARG A 39 11.97 1.64 6.02
CA ARG A 39 12.18 0.19 5.85
C ARG A 39 10.87 -0.59 5.90
N LEU A 40 9.96 -0.21 6.78
CA LEU A 40 8.67 -0.85 6.95
C LEU A 40 7.79 -0.64 5.70
N LEU A 41 7.70 0.59 5.19
CA LEU A 41 6.97 0.91 3.96
C LEU A 41 7.55 0.24 2.71
N GLN A 42 8.88 0.13 2.60
CA GLN A 42 9.50 -0.63 1.52
C GLN A 42 9.16 -2.12 1.58
N CYS A 43 9.17 -2.71 2.78
CA CYS A 43 8.74 -4.09 2.96
C CYS A 43 7.26 -4.28 2.59
N CYS A 44 6.42 -3.25 2.77
CA CYS A 44 5.02 -3.28 2.31
C CYS A 44 4.91 -3.43 0.79
N LEU A 45 5.73 -2.68 0.04
CA LEU A 45 5.72 -2.72 -1.44
C LEU A 45 6.29 -4.02 -2.02
N GLN A 46 7.28 -4.63 -1.36
CA GLN A 46 7.97 -5.81 -1.89
C GLN A 46 7.14 -7.10 -1.86
N GLY A 47 6.04 -7.16 -1.10
CA GLY A 47 5.19 -8.35 -1.07
C GLY A 47 4.43 -8.57 0.23
N ALA A 48 4.08 -7.50 0.96
CA ALA A 48 3.26 -7.67 2.14
C ALA A 48 1.80 -7.98 1.76
N PRO A 49 1.13 -8.91 2.47
CA PRO A 49 -0.31 -9.09 2.35
C PRO A 49 -1.07 -7.79 2.72
N PRO A 50 -2.28 -7.55 2.19
CA PRO A 50 -3.05 -6.33 2.47
C PRO A 50 -3.30 -6.13 3.97
N ALA A 51 -3.51 -7.21 4.73
CA ALA A 51 -3.65 -7.16 6.18
C ALA A 51 -2.39 -6.64 6.89
N GLY A 52 -1.19 -7.00 6.39
CA GLY A 52 0.08 -6.47 6.89
C GLY A 52 0.28 -5.00 6.53
N ILE A 53 -0.14 -4.60 5.33
CA ILE A 53 -0.06 -3.22 4.86
C ILE A 53 -0.94 -2.30 5.73
N LEU A 54 -2.16 -2.73 6.09
CA LEU A 54 -3.02 -1.97 7.00
C LEU A 54 -2.35 -1.72 8.35
N LEU A 55 -1.80 -2.76 8.96
CA LEU A 55 -1.09 -2.67 10.24
C LEU A 55 0.12 -1.74 10.14
N ALA A 56 0.90 -1.87 9.06
CA ALA A 56 2.04 -1.04 8.76
C ALA A 56 1.68 0.45 8.65
N LEU A 57 0.63 0.78 7.90
CA LEU A 57 0.15 2.15 7.73
C LEU A 57 -0.29 2.76 9.07
N VAL A 58 -1.01 1.98 9.88
CA VAL A 58 -1.44 2.41 11.21
C VAL A 58 -0.23 2.70 12.12
N LEU A 59 0.77 1.82 12.12
CA LEU A 59 2.02 2.03 12.88
C LEU A 59 2.74 3.31 12.43
N VAL A 60 2.93 3.48 11.13
CA VAL A 60 3.59 4.67 10.58
C VAL A 60 2.81 5.93 10.93
N SER A 61 1.46 5.89 10.87
CA SER A 61 0.63 7.02 11.27
C SER A 61 0.81 7.39 12.75
N ASN A 62 0.88 6.38 13.64
CA ASN A 62 1.09 6.58 15.07
C ASN A 62 2.48 7.16 15.35
N TRP A 63 3.53 6.66 14.69
CA TRP A 63 4.90 7.15 14.87
C TRP A 63 5.11 8.57 14.33
N CYS A 64 4.50 8.90 13.18
CA CYS A 64 4.53 10.27 12.65
C CYS A 64 3.83 11.27 13.58
N ARG A 65 2.80 10.85 14.33
CA ARG A 65 2.11 11.71 15.32
C ARG A 65 2.92 11.88 16.60
N GLN A 66 3.63 10.84 17.05
CA GLN A 66 4.48 10.90 18.23
C GLN A 66 5.74 11.74 17.99
N HIS A 67 6.34 11.64 16.80
CA HIS A 67 7.56 12.35 16.45
C HIS A 67 7.33 13.33 15.29
N SER A 68 7.03 14.59 15.63
CA SER A 68 6.80 15.67 14.65
C SER A 68 7.95 15.87 13.65
N GLU A 69 9.18 15.58 14.06
CA GLU A 69 10.37 15.67 13.21
C GLU A 69 10.31 14.78 11.96
N ILE A 70 9.59 13.66 12.02
CA ILE A 70 9.45 12.72 10.89
C ILE A 70 8.50 13.29 9.82
N MET A 71 7.66 14.26 10.18
CA MET A 71 6.73 14.90 9.25
C MET A 71 7.44 15.58 8.07
N CYS A 72 8.71 15.96 8.22
CA CYS A 72 9.54 16.50 7.14
C CYS A 72 9.70 15.52 5.95
N LEU A 73 9.53 14.21 6.17
CA LEU A 73 9.57 13.20 5.11
C LEU A 73 8.30 13.17 4.26
N LEU A 74 7.17 13.59 4.84
CA LEU A 74 5.86 13.65 4.17
C LEU A 74 5.70 14.96 3.41
N HIS A 75 6.10 16.06 4.04
CA HIS A 75 6.04 17.39 3.45
C HIS A 75 7.40 18.06 3.55
N ARG A 76 8.12 18.08 2.44
CA ARG A 76 9.35 18.85 2.31
C ARG A 76 8.98 20.20 1.69
N GLY A 77 8.99 21.25 2.49
CA GLY A 77 8.80 22.61 2.00
C GLY A 77 9.93 22.97 1.05
N THR A 78 9.69 22.90 -0.26
CA THR A 78 10.66 23.35 -1.26
C THR A 78 10.63 24.87 -1.30
N SER A 79 11.27 25.50 -0.30
CA SER A 79 11.46 26.94 -0.25
C SER A 79 12.44 27.37 -1.33
N GLY A 80 11.92 27.62 -2.54
CA GLY A 80 12.63 28.29 -3.62
C GLY A 80 13.52 27.39 -4.49
N THR A 81 13.28 27.46 -5.80
CA THR A 81 14.28 27.40 -6.87
C THR A 81 15.47 26.46 -6.65
N SER A 82 15.33 25.17 -6.98
CA SER A 82 16.45 24.47 -7.61
C SER A 82 15.94 23.34 -8.48
N ASN A 83 16.31 23.39 -9.76
CA ASN A 83 16.25 22.29 -10.71
C ASN A 83 17.25 21.17 -10.35
N ASN A 84 17.51 20.96 -9.06
CA ASN A 84 18.37 19.91 -8.56
C ASN A 84 17.56 18.62 -8.58
N LYS A 85 18.06 17.62 -9.30
CA LYS A 85 17.54 16.25 -9.28
C LYS A 85 17.35 15.85 -7.82
N ILE A 86 16.10 15.55 -7.43
CA ILE A 86 15.76 15.07 -6.09
C ILE A 86 16.39 13.68 -5.98
N ASP A 87 17.58 13.61 -5.40
CA ASP A 87 18.32 12.37 -5.20
C ASP A 87 17.97 11.77 -3.82
N ASP A 88 17.36 10.59 -3.82
CA ASP A 88 16.99 9.87 -2.60
C ASP A 88 18.23 9.15 -2.04
N LYS A 89 18.81 9.69 -0.96
CA LYS A 89 20.03 9.17 -0.33
C LYS A 89 19.79 7.97 0.62
N PHE A 90 18.61 7.37 0.61
CA PHE A 90 18.30 6.25 1.49
C PHE A 90 19.03 4.96 1.08
N ASN A 91 19.75 4.34 2.02
CA ASN A 91 20.38 3.04 1.78
C ASN A 91 19.57 1.90 2.43
N PRO A 92 18.88 1.04 1.64
CA PRO A 92 18.11 -0.09 2.17
C PRO A 92 18.98 -1.28 2.60
N ILE A 93 20.25 -1.33 2.24
CA ILE A 93 21.10 -2.52 2.47
C ILE A 93 21.74 -2.47 3.86
N THR A 94 22.02 -1.26 4.37
CA THR A 94 22.67 -1.07 5.66
C THR A 94 21.81 -1.60 6.81
N ASP A 95 22.42 -2.37 7.71
CA ASP A 95 21.74 -2.90 8.90
C ASP A 95 21.62 -1.84 10.01
N ASP A 96 22.57 -0.90 10.09
CA ASP A 96 22.56 0.19 11.07
C ASP A 96 21.55 1.28 10.68
N PRO A 97 20.48 1.52 11.48
CA PRO A 97 19.46 2.50 11.16
C PRO A 97 20.00 3.94 11.16
N SER A 98 21.07 4.21 11.92
CA SER A 98 21.72 5.53 11.96
C SER A 98 22.43 5.89 10.66
N GLN A 99 22.90 4.91 9.89
CA GLN A 99 23.62 5.13 8.62
C GLN A 99 22.70 5.07 7.38
N ALA A 100 21.41 4.73 7.56
CA ALA A 100 20.47 4.57 6.46
C ALA A 100 20.06 5.91 5.79
N ASN A 101 20.41 7.06 6.38
CA ASN A 101 20.13 8.41 5.88
C ASN A 101 18.66 8.69 5.56
N ALA A 102 17.74 8.09 6.32
CA ALA A 102 16.30 8.18 6.06
C ALA A 102 15.73 9.60 6.13
N LEU A 103 16.27 10.51 6.97
CA LEU A 103 15.81 11.91 7.03
C LEU A 103 16.13 12.72 5.77
N GLN A 104 17.12 12.30 4.98
CA GLN A 104 17.48 12.97 3.73
C GLN A 104 16.59 12.50 2.56
N SER A 105 15.68 11.56 2.84
CA SER A 105 14.79 10.91 1.89
C SER A 105 13.35 11.42 2.01
N SER A 106 12.47 10.98 1.11
CA SER A 106 11.01 11.19 1.18
C SER A 106 10.26 9.85 1.24
N LEU A 107 9.05 9.85 1.82
CA LEU A 107 8.21 8.65 1.90
C LEU A 107 7.33 8.49 0.65
N TRP A 108 7.96 8.34 -0.52
CA TRP A 108 7.25 8.12 -1.79
C TRP A 108 6.49 6.79 -1.81
N GLU A 109 6.86 5.83 -0.97
CA GLU A 109 6.20 4.54 -0.84
C GLU A 109 4.73 4.68 -0.42
N LEU A 110 4.40 5.70 0.40
CA LEU A 110 3.01 6.02 0.75
C LEU A 110 2.21 6.46 -0.48
N SER A 111 2.81 7.23 -1.38
CA SER A 111 2.18 7.64 -2.63
C SER A 111 1.84 6.43 -3.50
N ALA A 112 2.74 5.45 -3.58
CA ALA A 112 2.47 4.19 -4.28
C ALA A 112 1.31 3.40 -3.64
N LEU A 113 1.22 3.38 -2.31
CA LEU A 113 0.14 2.69 -1.59
C LEU A 113 -1.24 3.35 -1.76
N LYS A 114 -1.32 4.63 -2.19
CA LYS A 114 -2.60 5.29 -2.53
C LYS A 114 -3.31 4.59 -3.69
N ASN A 115 -2.56 4.00 -4.61
CA ASN A 115 -3.10 3.29 -5.78
C ASN A 115 -3.22 1.77 -5.55
N HIS A 116 -3.32 1.33 -4.30
CA HIS A 116 -3.43 -0.08 -3.97
C HIS A 116 -4.81 -0.66 -4.35
N TYR A 117 -4.84 -1.93 -4.75
CA TYR A 117 -6.05 -2.61 -5.22
C TYR A 117 -7.15 -2.69 -4.14
N TYR A 118 -6.77 -2.80 -2.86
CA TYR A 118 -7.72 -2.87 -1.76
C TYR A 118 -8.07 -1.45 -1.28
N PRO A 119 -9.34 -1.01 -1.42
CA PRO A 119 -9.70 0.39 -1.20
C PRO A 119 -9.50 0.87 0.24
N ALA A 120 -9.59 -0.01 1.25
CA ALA A 120 -9.37 0.43 2.64
C ALA A 120 -7.90 0.78 2.91
N VAL A 121 -6.95 0.11 2.25
CA VAL A 121 -5.53 0.48 2.30
C VAL A 121 -5.32 1.82 1.61
N ALA A 122 -5.92 2.02 0.44
CA ALA A 122 -5.83 3.28 -0.30
C ALA A 122 -6.36 4.46 0.54
N THR A 123 -7.52 4.31 1.20
CA THR A 123 -8.07 5.36 2.06
C THR A 123 -7.17 5.68 3.24
N LEU A 124 -6.57 4.67 3.88
CA LEU A 124 -5.63 4.89 4.98
C LEU A 124 -4.33 5.55 4.49
N ALA A 125 -3.80 5.15 3.35
CA ALA A 125 -2.60 5.76 2.78
C ALA A 125 -2.82 7.23 2.37
N ILE A 126 -4.05 7.59 1.96
CA ILE A 126 -4.43 8.97 1.66
C ILE A 126 -4.56 9.79 2.94
N SER A 127 -5.13 9.21 3.99
CA SER A 127 -5.39 9.91 5.24
C SER A 127 -4.10 10.18 6.01
N VAL A 128 -3.10 9.30 5.92
CA VAL A 128 -1.74 9.50 6.44
C VAL A 128 -1.12 10.79 5.88
N GLY A 129 -0.83 11.73 6.78
CA GLY A 129 -0.20 13.02 6.45
C GLY A 129 -1.19 14.18 6.28
N THR A 130 -2.49 13.94 6.42
CA THR A 130 -3.47 15.02 6.51
C THR A 130 -3.43 15.71 7.88
N PRO A 131 -3.65 17.03 7.96
CA PRO A 131 -3.67 17.76 9.23
C PRO A 131 -4.87 17.37 10.12
N GLU A 132 -5.90 16.77 9.54
CA GLU A 132 -7.08 16.27 10.25
C GLU A 132 -6.76 15.02 11.06
N GLU A 133 -5.97 14.11 10.49
CA GLU A 133 -5.51 12.92 11.20
C GLU A 133 -4.60 13.24 12.38
N ALA A 134 -3.78 14.29 12.30
CA ALA A 134 -2.91 14.70 13.40
C ALA A 134 -3.69 15.05 14.69
N LYS A 135 -4.98 15.39 14.57
CA LYS A 135 -5.86 15.76 15.70
C LYS A 135 -6.64 14.56 16.27
N LEU A 136 -6.70 13.44 15.55
CA LEU A 136 -7.45 12.25 15.98
C LEU A 136 -6.64 11.42 16.99
N PRO A 137 -7.30 10.73 17.93
CA PRO A 137 -6.62 9.82 18.86
C PRO A 137 -5.88 8.72 18.10
N LEU A 138 -4.84 8.17 18.74
CA LEU A 138 -4.03 7.11 18.15
C LEU A 138 -4.92 5.89 17.82
N HIS A 139 -4.67 5.30 16.67
CA HIS A 139 -5.40 4.11 16.23
C HIS A 139 -5.02 2.91 17.08
N SER A 140 -6.02 2.15 17.55
CA SER A 140 -5.80 0.88 18.26
C SER A 140 -5.21 -0.15 17.32
N LEU A 141 -4.01 -0.66 17.63
CA LEU A 141 -3.34 -1.67 16.82
C LEU A 141 -3.97 -3.06 16.95
N GLU A 142 -4.65 -3.35 18.07
CA GLU A 142 -5.19 -4.68 18.37
C GLU A 142 -6.20 -5.14 17.33
N ASP A 143 -6.99 -4.19 16.80
CA ASP A 143 -7.98 -4.44 15.75
C ASP A 143 -7.33 -4.88 14.43
N TYR A 144 -6.12 -4.41 14.14
CA TYR A 144 -5.40 -4.68 12.89
C TYR A 144 -4.48 -5.91 12.99
N LEU A 145 -4.00 -6.24 14.19
CA LEU A 145 -3.10 -7.36 14.42
C LEU A 145 -3.75 -8.71 14.07
N GLN A 146 -5.04 -8.85 14.38
CA GLN A 146 -5.80 -10.09 14.16
C GLN A 146 -6.27 -10.26 12.70
N LEU A 147 -6.00 -9.28 11.83
CA LEU A 147 -6.43 -9.36 10.44
C LEU A 147 -5.66 -10.43 9.67
N SER A 148 -6.43 -11.29 9.03
CA SER A 148 -6.01 -12.29 8.06
C SER A 148 -6.75 -12.05 6.74
N TYR A 149 -6.26 -12.67 5.66
CA TYR A 149 -6.95 -12.61 4.38
C TYR A 149 -8.39 -13.15 4.47
N LYS A 150 -8.58 -14.22 5.27
CA LYS A 150 -9.90 -14.80 5.54
C LYS A 150 -10.85 -13.79 6.18
N THR A 151 -10.38 -13.08 7.20
CA THR A 151 -11.23 -12.11 7.93
C THR A 151 -11.56 -10.90 7.06
N LEU A 152 -10.61 -10.42 6.26
CA LEU A 152 -10.81 -9.33 5.32
C LEU A 152 -11.85 -9.69 4.27
N LEU A 153 -11.77 -10.89 3.69
CA LEU A 153 -12.76 -11.38 2.73
C LEU A 153 -14.15 -11.51 3.37
N GLU A 154 -14.24 -12.05 4.59
CA GLU A 154 -15.50 -12.14 5.32
C GLU A 154 -16.10 -10.76 5.63
N GLN A 155 -15.27 -9.78 5.96
CA GLN A 155 -15.67 -8.39 6.18
C GLN A 155 -16.23 -7.77 4.90
N GLU A 156 -15.56 -7.95 3.76
CA GLU A 156 -16.06 -7.47 2.47
C GLU A 156 -17.38 -8.16 2.07
N ARG A 157 -17.48 -9.47 2.28
CA ARG A 157 -18.72 -10.22 2.04
C ARG A 157 -19.88 -9.64 2.85
N LYS A 158 -19.68 -9.41 4.15
CA LYS A 158 -20.68 -8.78 5.03
C LYS A 158 -21.01 -7.35 4.61
N ARG A 159 -20.02 -6.59 4.13
CA ARG A 159 -20.21 -5.22 3.62
C ARG A 159 -21.10 -5.20 2.39
N GLN A 160 -20.93 -6.14 1.46
CA GLN A 160 -21.78 -6.27 0.28
C GLN A 160 -23.21 -6.65 0.65
N PHE A 161 -23.41 -7.63 1.56
CA PHE A 161 -24.75 -7.98 2.03
C PHE A 161 -25.49 -6.81 2.69
N LYS A 162 -24.80 -5.96 3.46
CA LYS A 162 -25.40 -4.76 4.05
C LYS A 162 -25.77 -3.72 2.99
N LYS A 163 -24.96 -3.57 1.94
CA LYS A 163 -25.28 -2.66 0.83
C LYS A 163 -26.51 -3.14 0.05
N THR A 164 -26.65 -4.44 -0.18
CA THR A 164 -27.82 -5.00 -0.88
C THR A 164 -29.09 -4.90 -0.03
N SER A 165 -29.03 -5.22 1.26
CA SER A 165 -30.19 -5.14 2.17
C SER A 165 -30.66 -3.71 2.45
N LYS A 166 -29.74 -2.74 2.50
CA LYS A 166 -30.10 -1.32 2.69
C LYS A 166 -30.80 -0.74 1.46
N LYS A 167 -30.56 -1.32 0.27
CA LYS A 167 -31.18 -0.90 -1.00
C LYS A 167 -32.62 -1.41 -1.16
N SER A 168 -33.00 -2.51 -0.52
CA SER A 168 -34.38 -3.02 -0.54
C SER A 168 -35.34 -2.25 0.37
N ASN A 169 -34.82 -1.62 1.44
CA ASN A 169 -35.66 -0.91 2.42
C ASN A 169 -35.84 0.59 2.15
N SER A 170 -35.03 1.20 1.27
CA SER A 170 -35.26 2.57 0.80
C SER A 170 -35.91 2.54 -0.58
N GLY A 171 -37.23 2.75 -0.63
CA GLY A 171 -38.06 2.85 -1.86
C GLY A 171 -37.74 4.03 -2.79
N LYS A 172 -36.47 4.38 -2.97
CA LYS A 172 -35.98 5.34 -3.95
C LYS A 172 -34.89 4.66 -4.78
N LYS A 173 -35.18 4.49 -6.07
CA LYS A 173 -34.25 4.00 -7.11
C LYS A 173 -33.04 4.92 -7.20
N SER A 174 -32.01 4.67 -6.39
CA SER A 174 -30.68 5.26 -6.59
C SER A 174 -29.76 4.25 -7.27
N ILE A 175 -29.05 4.77 -8.27
CA ILE A 175 -28.13 4.09 -9.16
C ILE A 175 -27.20 3.15 -8.38
N SER A 176 -27.19 1.89 -8.80
CA SER A 176 -26.37 0.83 -8.24
C SER A 176 -24.89 1.15 -8.33
N SER A 177 -24.17 1.13 -7.21
CA SER A 177 -22.77 0.70 -7.20
C SER A 177 -22.68 -0.83 -7.29
N SER A 178 -23.45 -1.42 -8.21
CA SER A 178 -22.96 -2.62 -8.88
C SER A 178 -21.67 -2.15 -9.50
N THR A 179 -20.54 -2.80 -9.24
CA THR A 179 -19.43 -2.70 -10.20
C THR A 179 -20.09 -2.93 -11.55
N PRO A 180 -20.14 -1.93 -12.44
CA PRO A 180 -20.77 -2.16 -13.72
C PRO A 180 -19.97 -3.29 -14.33
N LEU A 181 -20.60 -4.45 -14.53
CA LEU A 181 -20.14 -5.45 -15.50
C LEU A 181 -20.39 -4.83 -16.89
N THR A 182 -19.85 -3.64 -17.12
CA THR A 182 -19.65 -3.13 -18.46
C THR A 182 -18.50 -3.96 -18.97
N PHE A 183 -18.84 -5.09 -19.58
CA PHE A 183 -17.97 -5.68 -20.58
C PHE A 183 -17.75 -4.59 -21.62
N HIS A 184 -16.65 -3.86 -21.48
CA HIS A 184 -16.12 -3.11 -22.58
C HIS A 184 -15.69 -4.18 -23.57
N ALA A 185 -16.49 -4.39 -24.62
CA ALA A 185 -16.00 -5.15 -25.76
C ALA A 185 -14.68 -4.49 -26.17
N PRO A 186 -13.56 -5.22 -26.21
CA PRO A 186 -12.31 -4.65 -26.65
C PRO A 186 -12.54 -4.13 -28.07
N LYS A 187 -12.34 -2.83 -28.28
CA LYS A 187 -12.62 -2.16 -29.57
C LYS A 187 -11.71 -2.67 -30.69
N GLU A 188 -10.58 -3.27 -30.31
CA GLU A 188 -9.66 -4.02 -31.14
C GLU A 188 -9.51 -5.38 -30.46
N GLY A 189 -9.85 -6.47 -31.16
CA GLY A 189 -9.73 -7.80 -30.58
C GLY A 189 -8.26 -8.11 -30.24
N LEU A 190 -8.02 -8.76 -29.10
CA LEU A 190 -6.69 -9.28 -28.72
C LEU A 190 -6.21 -10.43 -29.64
N PHE A 191 -7.06 -10.84 -30.58
CA PHE A 191 -6.86 -11.88 -31.59
C PHE A 191 -7.37 -11.39 -32.96
N ASP A 192 -7.53 -10.06 -33.13
CA ASP A 192 -7.99 -9.53 -34.40
C ASP A 192 -6.78 -9.18 -35.26
N SER A 193 -6.77 -9.84 -36.42
CA SER A 193 -5.73 -9.93 -37.45
C SER A 193 -5.01 -8.65 -37.88
N SER A 194 -5.46 -7.48 -37.46
CA SER A 194 -4.90 -6.20 -37.87
C SER A 194 -3.76 -5.67 -37.00
N ASN A 195 -3.56 -6.17 -35.76
CA ASN A 195 -2.43 -5.74 -34.90
C ASN A 195 -2.01 -6.77 -33.83
N ASP A 196 -2.06 -8.06 -34.16
CA ASP A 196 -1.68 -9.11 -33.21
C ASP A 196 -0.16 -9.28 -33.08
N VAL A 197 0.37 -8.86 -31.93
CA VAL A 197 1.76 -9.12 -31.47
C VAL A 197 2.05 -10.63 -31.35
N PHE A 198 1.01 -11.47 -31.26
CA PHE A 198 1.12 -12.93 -31.08
C PHE A 198 0.89 -13.75 -32.36
N GLY A 199 0.56 -13.12 -33.50
CA GLY A 199 0.26 -13.84 -34.75
C GLY A 199 1.44 -14.68 -35.26
N SER A 200 2.68 -14.22 -35.04
CA SER A 200 3.90 -14.90 -35.47
C SER A 200 4.25 -16.17 -34.66
N ILE A 201 3.62 -16.40 -33.51
CA ILE A 201 3.89 -17.55 -32.64
C ILE A 201 3.05 -18.78 -33.04
N LEU A 202 1.91 -18.58 -33.73
CA LEU A 202 0.98 -19.64 -34.12
C LEU A 202 1.21 -20.22 -35.52
N ASP A 203 2.05 -19.60 -36.35
CA ASP A 203 2.39 -20.09 -37.69
C ASP A 203 3.47 -21.19 -37.63
N LEU A 204 3.04 -22.44 -37.43
CA LEU A 204 3.84 -23.63 -37.72
C LEU A 204 3.78 -23.95 -39.22
N PRO A 205 4.92 -24.24 -39.89
CA PRO A 205 4.97 -24.42 -41.33
C PRO A 205 4.48 -25.81 -41.73
N HIS A 206 3.23 -25.92 -42.18
CA HIS A 206 2.78 -27.09 -42.94
C HIS A 206 2.08 -26.68 -44.23
N LYS A 207 2.88 -26.56 -45.30
CA LYS A 207 2.43 -26.99 -46.63
C LYS A 207 3.62 -27.49 -47.44
N LYS A 208 3.67 -28.82 -47.58
CA LYS A 208 4.55 -29.54 -48.49
C LYS A 208 4.40 -28.97 -49.91
N GLN A 209 5.52 -28.69 -50.54
CA GLN A 209 5.66 -28.54 -51.99
C GLN A 209 4.99 -29.74 -52.67
N ARG A 210 4.07 -29.48 -53.60
CA ARG A 210 3.75 -30.44 -54.66
C ARG A 210 4.18 -29.80 -55.96
N LEU A 211 5.24 -30.39 -56.52
CA LEU A 211 5.84 -30.12 -57.80
C LEU A 211 4.83 -30.44 -58.91
N ASP A 212 4.73 -29.55 -59.89
CA ASP A 212 4.52 -29.90 -61.30
C ASP A 212 5.71 -29.32 -62.06
#